data_AF-A0A926HY52-F1
#
_entry.id   AF-A0A926HY52-F1
#
_cell.length_a   1.000
_cell.length_b   1.000
_cell.length_c   1.000
_cell.angle_alpha   90.00
_cell.angle_beta   90.00
_cell.angle_gamma   90.00
#
_symmetry.space_group_name_H-M   'P 1'
#
loop_
_entity.id
_entity.type
_entity.pdbx_description
1 polymer ?
#
loop_
_entity_poly.entity_id
_entity_poly.type
_entity_poly.pdbx_seq_one_letter_code
_entity_poly.pdbx_strand_id
1 'polypeptide(L)' 'MGVTFQTISKWETADSYPDIMALPEIAEVFQVTVDQLLGLQPLEAEGYQRRGADFGMKII' A
#
# COMPACT_ATOMS: atom_id res chain seq x y z
N MET A 1 17.23 -0.87 4.45
CA MET A 1 16.20 -1.86 4.88
C MET A 1 16.70 -3.30 4.99
N GLY A 2 16.87 -3.86 6.19
CA GLY A 2 17.05 -5.32 6.38
C GLY A 2 15.77 -6.13 6.19
N VAL A 3 15.01 -5.84 5.13
CA VAL A 3 13.68 -6.40 4.87
C VAL A 3 13.81 -7.60 3.93
N THR A 4 13.25 -8.74 4.33
CA THR A 4 13.30 -9.97 3.54
C THR A 4 12.07 -10.13 2.65
N PHE A 5 12.14 -10.96 1.61
CA PHE A 5 10.97 -11.31 0.80
C PHE A 5 9.84 -11.92 1.65
N GLN A 6 10.19 -12.71 2.68
CA GLN A 6 9.23 -13.28 3.61
C GLN A 6 8.53 -12.19 4.43
N THR A 7 9.27 -11.12 4.80
CA THR A 7 8.71 -9.96 5.50
C THR A 7 7.70 -9.22 4.61
N ILE A 8 8.06 -8.98 3.34
CA ILE A 8 7.17 -8.32 2.36
C ILE A 8 5.92 -9.17 2.13
N SER A 9 6.08 -10.48 1.92
CA SER A 9 4.95 -11.39 1.74
C SER A 9 3.95 -11.32 2.89
N LYS A 10 4.42 -11.20 4.14
CA LYS A 10 3.54 -11.02 5.30
C LYS A 10 2.84 -9.66 5.33
N TRP A 11 3.45 -8.61 4.79
CA TRP A 11 2.80 -7.30 4.64
C TRP A 11 1.70 -7.36 3.59
N GLU A 12 1.95 -8.06 2.48
CA GLU A 12 0.97 -8.23 1.39
C GLU A 12 -0.23 -9.10 1.79
N THR A 13 -0.03 -10.09 2.69
CA THR A 13 -1.11 -10.95 3.22
C THR A 13 -1.77 -10.42 4.50
N ALA A 14 -1.36 -9.24 4.98
CA ALA A 14 -1.81 -8.66 6.26
C ALA A 14 -1.49 -9.49 7.51
N ASP A 15 -0.52 -10.41 7.45
CA ASP A 15 -0.03 -11.18 8.60
C ASP A 15 0.88 -10.35 9.52
N SER A 16 1.44 -9.25 9.00
CA SER A 16 2.18 -8.25 9.77
C SER A 16 2.17 -6.91 9.06
N TYR A 17 2.63 -5.86 9.73
CA TYR A 17 2.75 -4.52 9.14
C TYR A 17 4.19 -4.02 9.26
N PRO A 18 4.65 -3.15 8.34
CA PRO A 18 5.91 -2.43 8.53
C PRO A 18 5.82 -1.53 9.78
N ASP A 19 6.97 -1.27 10.40
CA ASP A 19 7.07 -0.22 11.43
C ASP A 19 6.66 1.12 10.80
N ILE A 20 5.95 1.97 11.55
CA ILE A 20 5.56 3.31 11.10
C ILE A 20 6.77 4.14 10.67
N MET A 21 7.91 3.94 11.34
CA MET A 21 9.17 4.61 11.01
C MET A 21 9.80 4.10 9.72
N ALA A 22 9.39 2.93 9.23
CA ALA A 22 9.85 2.38 7.95
C ALA A 22 9.04 2.90 6.76
N LEU A 23 7.84 3.45 6.97
CA LEU A 23 6.98 3.95 5.88
C LEU A 23 7.65 5.01 5.00
N PRO A 24 8.39 6.00 5.53
CA PRO A 24 9.09 6.97 4.69
C PRO A 24 10.17 6.33 3.81
N GLU A 25 10.94 5.39 4.37
CA GLU A 25 11.99 4.68 3.62
C GLU A 25 11.34 3.83 2.50
N ILE A 26 10.23 3.14 2.79
CA ILE A 26 9.47 2.36 1.80
C ILE A 26 8.91 3.26 0.69
N ALA A 27 8.35 4.41 1.05
CA ALA A 27 7.81 5.37 0.09
C ALA A 27 8.90 5.91 -0.86
N GLU A 28 10.09 6.18 -0.34
CA GLU A 28 11.27 6.59 -1.12
C GLU A 28 11.68 5.53 -2.15
N VAL A 29 11.69 4.25 -1.78
CA VAL A 29 12.01 3.14 -2.69
C VAL A 29 11.06 3.09 -3.89
N PHE A 30 9.77 3.35 -3.65
CA PHE A 30 8.75 3.35 -4.70
C PHE A 30 8.60 4.71 -5.41
N GLN A 31 9.34 5.74 -4.97
CA GLN A 31 9.22 7.12 -5.46
C GLN A 31 7.79 7.68 -5.36
N VAL A 32 7.11 7.39 -4.25
CA VAL A 32 5.75 7.85 -3.94
C VAL A 32 5.73 8.59 -2.59
N THR A 33 4.63 9.26 -2.28
CA THR A 33 4.41 9.80 -0.92
C THR A 33 3.91 8.70 0.04
N VAL A 34 4.05 8.92 1.35
CA VAL A 34 3.48 8.00 2.36
C VAL A 34 1.95 7.94 2.22
N ASP A 35 1.31 9.06 1.94
CA ASP A 35 -0.14 9.11 1.68
C ASP A 35 -0.55 8.27 0.47
N GLN A 36 0.26 8.26 -0.60
CA GLN A 36 0.06 7.40 -1.76
C GLN A 36 0.30 5.92 -1.43
N LEU A 37 1.35 5.60 -0.66
CA LEU A 37 1.64 4.24 -0.20
C LEU A 37 0.50 3.65 0.64
N LEU A 38 -0.15 4.47 1.46
CA LEU A 38 -1.29 4.09 2.30
C LEU A 38 -2.65 4.18 1.56
N GLY A 39 -2.66 4.61 0.29
CA GLY A 39 -3.87 4.75 -0.52
C GLY A 39 -4.78 5.92 -0.15
N LEU A 40 -4.27 6.87 0.65
CA LEU A 40 -4.94 8.13 1.02
C LEU A 40 -4.96 9.11 -0.15
N GLN A 41 -3.97 9.03 -1.04
CA GLN A 41 -3.90 9.79 -2.29
C GLN A 41 -3.72 8.86 -3.50
N PRO A 42 -4.25 9.24 -4.68
CA PRO A 42 -4.00 8.51 -5.90
C PRO A 42 -2.53 8.66 -6.36
N LEU A 43 -2.02 7.65 -7.07
CA LEU A 43 -0.77 7.78 -7.81
C LEU A 43 -0.99 8.72 -9.00
N GLU A 44 -0.01 9.59 -9.25
CA GLU A 44 -0.04 10.56 -10.35
C GLU A 44 0.12 9.87 -11.72
N ALA A 45 0.80 8.72 -11.74
CA ALA A 45 0.84 7.85 -12.90
C ALA A 45 -0.56 7.28 -13.16
N GLU A 46 -1.13 7.70 -14.28
CA GLU A 46 -2.48 7.36 -14.75
C GLU A 46 -2.75 5.86 -14.63
N GLY A 47 -3.71 5.49 -13.76
CA GLY A 47 -4.38 4.20 -13.87
C GLY A 47 -4.08 3.13 -12.82
N TYR A 48 -3.78 3.46 -11.56
CA TYR A 48 -4.08 2.50 -10.47
C TYR A 48 -5.60 2.36 -10.32
N GLN A 49 -6.21 1.54 -11.18
CA GLN A 49 -7.59 1.10 -11.05
C GLN A 49 -7.69 0.36 -9.71
N ARG A 50 -8.35 0.95 -8.72
CA ARG A 50 -8.70 0.24 -7.48
C ARG A 50 -9.47 -1.01 -7.88
N ARG A 51 -8.81 -2.18 -7.91
CA ARG A 51 -9.48 -3.47 -8.04
C ARG A 51 -10.26 -3.70 -6.75
N GLY A 52 -11.48 -3.19 -6.69
CA GLY A 52 -12.35 -3.34 -5.53
C GLY A 52 -13.03 -2.07 -5.06
N ALA A 53 -13.77 -1.40 -5.95
CA ALA A 53 -15.02 -0.72 -5.55
C ALA A 53 -16.25 -1.62 -5.74
N ASP A 54 -16.04 -2.93 -5.97
CA ASP A 54 -17.09 -3.95 -6.08
C ASP A 54 -17.39 -4.63 -4.74
N PHE A 55 -17.23 -3.92 -3.61
CA PHE A 55 -17.89 -4.33 -2.38
C PHE A 55 -19.31 -3.77 -2.43
N GLY A 56 -20.25 -4.65 -2.80
CA GLY A 56 -21.61 -4.31 -3.17
C GLY A 56 -22.30 -3.35 -2.19
N MET A 57 -22.46 -2.11 -2.62
CA MET A 57 -23.52 -1.25 -2.13
C MET A 57 -24.80 -1.57 -2.90
N LYS A 58 -25.37 -2.76 -2.64
CA LYS A 58 -26.81 -2.98 -2.80
C LYS A 58 -27.46 -2.67 -1.47
N ILE A 59 -27.66 -1.38 -1.22
CA ILE A 59 -28.62 -0.91 -0.24
C ILE A 59 -29.86 -0.54 -1.06
N ILE A 60 -30.93 -1.30 -0.80
CA ILE A 60 -32.31 -1.27 -1.34
C ILE A 60 -32.49 -1.59 -2.83
#